data_AF-A0A946R1V4-F1
#
_entry.id   AF-A0A946R1V4-F1
#
_cell.length_a   1.000
_cell.length_b   1.000
_cell.length_c   1.000
_cell.angle_alpha   90.00
_cell.angle_beta   90.00
_cell.angle_gamma   90.00
#
_symmetry.space_group_name_H-M   'P 1'
#
loop_
_entity.id
_entity.type
_entity.pdbx_description
1 polymer ?
#
loop_
_entity_poly.entity_id
_entity_poly.type
_entity_poly.pdbx_seq_one_letter_code
_entity_poly.pdbx_strand_id
1 'polypeptide(L)'
;MRVNSYFKQAEKIVPDVAGVVVAAVAIPIVLGAVMLLVDQISKIDVALWITPESLSMTVLTATLATAIWIHFSNERNRQSLSYLDKAIDLIKKAYEILSDEEGEVTNDRIRWVTTARLLQRADNISNRITDQAHRHIYMSEHDYWRHQFGELLHFKSAGIWSSFFCGMDRTWSLSRAAICTAEENKGETWIPGAAVSVVYRFSIYPRHYEDPLRSSRSLNSWERDKLSAMEQDGVLEYIAFREHFMCVDKKVYYLHETSAEMDTSKIEEKIRNHHDVLIRV
;
A
#
# COMPACT_ATOMS: atom_id res chain seq x y z
N MET A 1 16.37 -10.18 8.44
CA MET A 1 16.03 -8.88 7.83
C MET A 1 15.44 -7.92 8.89
N ARG A 2 16.19 -7.59 9.96
CA ARG A 2 15.78 -6.65 11.04
C ARG A 2 16.32 -5.22 10.85
N VAL A 3 17.03 -4.95 9.75
CA VAL A 3 17.74 -3.67 9.55
C VAL A 3 16.78 -2.50 9.26
N ASN A 4 15.60 -2.77 8.68
CA ASN A 4 14.63 -1.71 8.34
C ASN A 4 13.92 -1.07 9.55
N SER A 5 13.83 -1.74 10.71
CA SER A 5 13.22 -1.11 11.89
C SER A 5 14.13 -0.06 12.52
N TYR A 6 15.46 -0.28 12.46
CA TYR A 6 16.45 0.68 12.95
C TYR A 6 16.52 1.91 12.06
N PHE A 7 16.41 1.77 10.73
CA PHE A 7 16.36 2.94 9.84
C PHE A 7 15.09 3.76 10.02
N LYS A 8 13.92 3.14 10.23
CA LYS A 8 12.69 3.88 10.56
C LYS A 8 12.74 4.58 11.92
N GLN A 9 13.39 3.97 12.92
CA GLN A 9 13.61 4.63 14.21
C GLN A 9 14.65 5.76 14.09
N ALA A 10 15.70 5.57 13.29
CA ALA A 10 16.67 6.60 13.00
C ALA A 10 16.01 7.77 12.26
N GLU A 11 15.16 7.55 11.28
CA GLU A 11 14.45 8.61 10.53
C GLU A 11 13.57 9.50 11.43
N LYS A 12 13.03 8.94 12.52
CA LYS A 12 12.28 9.70 13.53
C LYS A 12 13.20 10.54 14.43
N ILE A 13 14.44 10.10 14.65
CA ILE A 13 15.45 10.75 15.48
C ILE A 13 16.31 11.74 14.65
N VAL A 14 16.39 11.53 13.33
CA VAL A 14 17.18 12.32 12.39
C VAL A 14 16.83 13.80 12.40
N PRO A 15 15.56 14.27 12.42
CA PRO A 15 15.31 15.71 12.47
C PRO A 15 15.77 16.35 13.79
N ASP A 16 15.61 15.66 14.91
CA ASP A 16 16.07 16.15 16.23
C ASP A 16 17.61 16.15 16.31
N VAL A 17 18.26 15.08 15.86
CA VAL A 17 19.73 14.98 15.82
C VAL A 17 20.32 15.90 14.76
N ALA A 18 19.70 16.06 13.60
CA ALA A 18 20.13 17.02 12.58
C ALA A 18 19.98 18.45 13.10
N GLY A 19 18.92 18.77 13.85
CA GLY A 19 18.79 20.06 14.53
C GLY A 19 19.92 20.30 15.52
N VAL A 20 20.27 19.31 16.34
CA VAL A 20 21.38 19.38 17.31
C VAL A 20 22.73 19.47 16.61
N VAL A 21 22.97 18.71 15.53
CA VAL A 21 24.22 18.72 14.78
C VAL A 21 24.38 20.02 14.00
N VAL A 22 23.31 20.51 13.34
CA VAL A 22 23.32 21.81 12.66
C VAL A 22 23.56 22.92 13.66
N ALA A 23 22.94 22.89 14.84
CA ALA A 23 23.25 23.84 15.91
C ALA A 23 24.71 23.73 16.38
N ALA A 24 25.19 22.50 16.63
CA ALA A 24 26.55 22.22 17.09
C ALA A 24 27.64 22.60 16.07
N VAL A 25 27.31 22.65 14.77
CA VAL A 25 28.21 23.07 13.69
C VAL A 25 28.06 24.56 13.38
N ALA A 26 26.83 25.10 13.41
CA ALA A 26 26.57 26.51 13.17
C ALA A 26 27.20 27.38 14.26
N ILE A 27 27.16 26.96 15.53
CA ILE A 27 27.77 27.67 16.66
C ILE A 27 29.27 27.92 16.45
N PRO A 28 30.13 26.92 16.18
CA PRO A 28 31.55 27.13 15.95
C PRO A 28 31.87 27.83 14.63
N ILE A 29 31.05 27.67 13.58
CA ILE A 29 31.21 28.45 12.34
C ILE A 29 30.94 29.93 12.58
N VAL A 30 29.87 30.26 13.31
CA VAL A 30 29.55 31.63 13.68
C VAL A 30 30.63 32.19 14.61
N LEU A 31 31.06 31.44 15.63
CA LEU A 31 32.16 31.84 16.52
C LEU A 31 33.48 32.03 15.77
N GLY A 32 33.81 31.13 14.83
CA GLY A 32 35.02 31.18 14.02
C GLY A 32 35.00 32.34 13.02
N ALA A 33 33.86 32.58 12.35
CA ALA A 33 33.68 33.73 11.47
C ALA A 33 33.77 35.05 12.26
N VAL A 34 33.21 35.09 13.46
CA VAL A 34 33.34 36.23 14.38
C VAL A 34 34.80 36.44 14.78
N MET A 35 35.55 35.39 15.13
CA MET A 35 36.98 35.51 15.44
C MET A 35 37.83 35.98 14.25
N LEU A 36 37.58 35.45 13.05
CA LEU A 36 38.29 35.87 11.83
C LEU A 36 37.98 37.33 11.46
N LEU A 37 36.73 37.76 11.65
CA LEU A 37 36.35 39.16 11.47
C LEU A 37 36.99 40.03 12.55
N VAL A 38 37.07 39.60 13.81
CA VAL A 38 37.76 40.33 14.88
C VAL A 38 39.25 40.52 14.58
N ASP A 39 39.92 39.53 13.98
CA ASP A 39 41.34 39.62 13.62
C ASP A 39 41.60 40.61 12.46
N GLN A 40 40.74 40.61 11.43
CA GLN A 40 40.75 41.60 10.35
C GLN A 40 40.38 43.03 10.81
N ILE A 41 39.55 43.13 11.85
CA ILE A 41 39.04 44.40 12.38
C ILE A 41 39.88 44.84 13.59
N SER A 42 41.06 44.27 13.85
CA SER A 42 42.03 44.70 14.89
C SER A 42 42.55 46.16 14.77
N LYS A 43 41.95 46.98 13.89
CA LYS A 43 42.11 48.45 13.83
C LYS A 43 40.83 49.25 14.13
N ILE A 44 39.68 48.61 14.32
CA ILE A 44 38.41 49.23 14.72
C ILE A 44 37.95 48.54 16.00
N ASP A 45 37.47 49.31 16.98
CA ASP A 45 37.17 48.85 18.34
C ASP A 45 35.99 47.84 18.38
N VAL A 46 36.23 46.58 18.03
CA VAL A 46 35.21 45.49 17.93
C VAL A 46 34.74 44.99 19.30
N ALA A 47 35.43 45.38 20.37
CA ALA A 47 35.16 44.94 21.73
C ALA A 47 33.78 45.37 22.25
N LEU A 48 33.08 46.30 21.56
CA LEU A 48 31.77 46.80 21.98
C LEU A 48 30.56 46.05 21.39
N TRP A 49 30.72 45.22 20.36
CA TRP A 49 29.57 44.70 19.57
C TRP A 49 29.21 43.24 19.85
N ILE A 50 30.09 42.44 20.45
CA ILE A 50 29.79 41.08 20.92
C ILE A 50 29.50 41.16 22.42
N THR A 51 28.44 41.87 22.78
CA THR A 51 27.95 41.80 24.16
C THR A 51 27.33 40.42 24.38
N PRO A 52 27.52 39.79 25.55
CA PRO A 52 26.90 38.50 25.90
C PRO A 52 25.36 38.51 25.76
N GLU A 53 24.76 39.70 25.75
CA GLU A 53 23.33 39.95 25.49
C GLU A 53 22.91 39.58 24.06
N SER A 54 23.75 39.79 23.06
CA SER A 54 23.44 39.41 21.67
C SER A 54 23.37 37.90 21.50
N LEU A 55 24.23 37.16 22.21
CA LEU A 55 24.32 35.71 22.12
C LEU A 55 23.09 35.03 22.76
N SER A 56 22.59 35.53 23.89
CA SER A 56 21.36 35.01 24.49
C SER A 56 20.14 35.20 23.58
N MET A 57 20.03 36.34 22.88
CA MET A 57 18.95 36.61 21.94
C MET A 57 18.96 35.67 20.73
N THR A 58 20.14 35.27 20.23
CA THR A 58 20.23 34.30 19.14
C THR A 58 19.77 32.90 19.57
N VAL A 59 20.17 32.45 20.77
CA VAL A 59 19.74 31.15 21.32
C VAL A 59 18.23 31.12 21.56
N LEU A 60 17.67 32.20 22.12
CA LEU A 60 16.23 32.32 22.32
C LEU A 60 15.47 32.28 20.99
N THR A 61 15.96 33.00 19.98
CA THR A 61 15.34 33.04 18.65
C THR A 61 15.40 31.68 17.96
N ALA A 62 16.55 30.99 18.02
CA ALA A 62 16.70 29.64 17.46
C ALA A 62 15.77 28.64 18.15
N THR A 63 15.67 28.69 19.48
CA THR A 63 14.78 27.81 20.26
C THR A 63 13.31 28.07 19.95
N LEU A 64 12.91 29.33 19.77
CA LEU A 64 11.55 29.67 19.37
C LEU A 64 11.25 29.16 17.96
N ALA A 65 12.18 29.30 17.02
CA ALA A 65 12.01 28.82 15.65
C ALA A 65 11.87 27.30 15.58
N THR A 66 12.67 26.54 16.34
CA THR A 66 12.55 25.08 16.40
C THR A 66 11.26 24.65 17.07
N ALA A 67 10.84 25.31 18.16
CA ALA A 67 9.56 25.02 18.81
C ALA A 67 8.36 25.25 17.87
N ILE A 68 8.37 26.35 17.10
CA ILE A 68 7.34 26.64 16.09
C ILE A 68 7.34 25.58 14.98
N TRP A 69 8.51 25.20 14.46
CA TRP A 69 8.62 24.14 13.46
C TRP A 69 8.04 22.83 13.98
N ILE A 70 8.46 22.38 15.17
CA ILE A 70 7.99 21.14 15.80
C ILE A 70 6.48 21.17 15.96
N HIS A 71 5.91 22.30 16.40
CA HIS A 71 4.48 22.46 16.54
C HIS A 71 3.74 22.28 15.20
N PHE A 72 4.20 22.92 14.12
CA PHE A 72 3.60 22.76 12.79
C PHE A 72 3.77 21.34 12.22
N SER A 73 4.93 20.73 12.43
CA SER A 73 5.19 19.34 12.01
C SER A 73 4.26 18.36 12.72
N ASN A 74 4.11 18.51 14.04
CA ASN A 74 3.23 17.68 14.86
C ASN A 74 1.76 17.85 14.47
N GLU A 75 1.33 19.08 14.17
CA GLU A 75 -0.05 19.34 13.77
C GLU A 75 -0.35 18.71 12.40
N ARG A 76 0.56 18.83 11.43
CA ARG A 76 0.43 18.17 10.12
C ARG A 76 0.35 16.65 10.27
N ASN A 77 1.21 16.08 11.13
CA ASN A 77 1.22 14.66 11.40
C ASN A 77 -0.11 14.20 12.04
N ARG A 78 -0.61 14.94 13.03
CA ARG A 78 -1.89 14.67 13.71
C ARG A 78 -3.07 14.75 12.75
N GLN A 79 -3.11 15.76 11.88
CA GLN A 79 -4.14 15.88 10.85
C GLN A 79 -4.08 14.72 9.85
N SER A 80 -2.88 14.34 9.41
CA SER A 80 -2.70 13.20 8.52
C SER A 80 -3.16 11.89 9.16
N LEU A 81 -2.91 11.69 10.45
CA LEU A 81 -3.39 10.52 11.21
C LEU A 81 -4.92 10.51 11.30
N SER A 82 -5.54 11.66 11.58
CA SER A 82 -7.00 11.77 11.62
C SER A 82 -7.66 11.43 10.28
N TYR A 83 -7.05 11.84 9.16
CA TYR A 83 -7.52 11.44 7.83
C TYR A 83 -7.37 9.95 7.55
N LEU A 84 -6.24 9.35 7.96
CA LEU A 84 -6.01 7.91 7.87
C LEU A 84 -7.11 7.12 8.59
N ASP A 85 -7.30 7.42 9.88
CA ASP A 85 -8.29 6.73 10.72
C ASP A 85 -9.70 6.88 10.14
N LYS A 86 -10.03 8.09 9.66
CA LYS A 86 -11.35 8.34 9.10
C LYS A 86 -11.59 7.62 7.77
N ALA A 87 -10.58 7.53 6.91
CA ALA A 87 -10.69 6.80 5.65
C ALA A 87 -10.90 5.30 5.90
N ILE A 88 -10.15 4.70 6.82
CA ILE A 88 -10.30 3.28 7.21
C ILE A 88 -11.67 3.03 7.84
N ASP A 89 -12.12 3.89 8.77
CA ASP A 89 -13.45 3.81 9.40
C ASP A 89 -14.59 3.80 8.36
N LEU A 90 -14.48 4.63 7.32
CA LEU A 90 -15.49 4.67 6.26
C LEU A 90 -15.50 3.37 5.43
N ILE A 91 -14.35 2.77 5.15
CA ILE A 91 -14.26 1.49 4.43
C ILE A 91 -14.87 0.36 5.26
N LYS A 92 -14.54 0.30 6.55
CA LYS A 92 -15.12 -0.67 7.52
C LYS A 92 -16.64 -0.60 7.55
N LYS A 93 -17.18 0.61 7.74
CA LYS A 93 -18.63 0.84 7.72
C LYS A 93 -19.26 0.49 6.38
N ALA A 94 -18.58 0.76 5.27
CA ALA A 94 -19.06 0.40 3.95
C ALA A 94 -19.19 -1.13 3.80
N TYR A 95 -18.23 -1.89 4.36
CA TYR A 95 -18.28 -3.34 4.40
C TYR A 95 -19.43 -3.83 5.27
N GLU A 96 -19.51 -3.36 6.53
CA GLU A 96 -20.57 -3.71 7.49
C GLU A 96 -21.98 -3.44 6.96
N ILE A 97 -22.18 -2.33 6.24
CA ILE A 97 -23.48 -1.99 5.63
C ILE A 97 -23.80 -2.94 4.47
N LEU A 98 -22.80 -3.39 3.71
CA LEU A 98 -23.01 -4.26 2.56
C LEU A 98 -23.25 -5.72 2.98
N SER A 99 -22.62 -6.16 4.07
CA SER A 99 -22.85 -7.46 4.68
C SER A 99 -24.15 -7.50 5.48
N ASP A 100 -24.87 -8.63 5.43
CA ASP A 100 -25.94 -8.94 6.39
C ASP A 100 -25.39 -9.63 7.65
N GLU A 101 -26.28 -10.08 8.55
CA GLU A 101 -25.90 -10.70 9.83
C GLU A 101 -25.23 -12.07 9.63
N GLU A 102 -25.49 -12.71 8.51
CA GLU A 102 -24.92 -13.98 8.06
C GLU A 102 -23.57 -13.82 7.35
N GLY A 103 -23.14 -12.57 7.10
CA GLY A 103 -21.92 -12.26 6.37
C GLY A 103 -22.05 -12.42 4.85
N GLU A 104 -23.28 -12.47 4.34
CA GLU A 104 -23.62 -12.52 2.92
C GLU A 104 -23.91 -11.10 2.40
N VAL A 105 -23.94 -10.95 1.07
CA VAL A 105 -24.18 -9.65 0.44
C VAL A 105 -25.68 -9.33 0.41
N THR A 106 -26.05 -8.17 0.95
CA THR A 106 -27.44 -7.72 0.96
C THR A 106 -27.93 -7.28 -0.42
N ASN A 107 -29.22 -7.52 -0.72
CA ASN A 107 -29.88 -7.04 -1.93
C ASN A 107 -30.38 -5.58 -1.82
N ASP A 108 -30.33 -4.98 -0.64
CA ASP A 108 -30.93 -3.68 -0.40
C ASP A 108 -30.21 -2.55 -1.18
N ARG A 109 -30.95 -1.92 -2.10
CA ARG A 109 -30.52 -0.76 -2.86
C ARG A 109 -29.92 0.36 -2.01
N ILE A 110 -30.54 0.69 -0.89
CA ILE A 110 -30.09 1.80 -0.04
C ILE A 110 -28.73 1.48 0.55
N ARG A 111 -28.52 0.23 0.98
CA ARG A 111 -27.24 -0.26 1.49
C ARG A 111 -26.15 -0.16 0.42
N TRP A 112 -26.39 -0.66 -0.80
CA TRP A 112 -25.44 -0.55 -1.92
C TRP A 112 -25.06 0.90 -2.26
N VAL A 113 -26.04 1.79 -2.37
CA VAL A 113 -25.79 3.21 -2.66
C VAL A 113 -25.01 3.87 -1.53
N THR A 114 -25.32 3.53 -0.28
CA THR A 114 -24.62 4.05 0.90
C THR A 114 -23.18 3.56 0.94
N THR A 115 -22.94 2.26 0.75
CA THR A 115 -21.61 1.67 0.62
C THR A 115 -20.80 2.36 -0.47
N ALA A 116 -21.36 2.53 -1.68
CA ALA A 116 -20.67 3.22 -2.77
C ALA A 116 -20.27 4.66 -2.42
N ARG A 117 -21.15 5.41 -1.74
CA ARG A 117 -20.85 6.78 -1.27
C ARG A 117 -19.78 6.80 -0.18
N LEU A 118 -19.78 5.84 0.73
CA LEU A 118 -18.76 5.73 1.78
C LEU A 118 -17.39 5.43 1.18
N LEU A 119 -17.31 4.51 0.21
CA LEU A 119 -16.06 4.20 -0.49
C LEU A 119 -15.52 5.43 -1.26
N GLN A 120 -16.37 6.16 -1.98
CA GLN A 120 -15.96 7.40 -2.65
C GLN A 120 -15.48 8.47 -1.66
N ARG A 121 -16.13 8.59 -0.49
CA ARG A 121 -15.68 9.54 0.55
C ARG A 121 -14.36 9.10 1.18
N ALA A 122 -14.16 7.79 1.39
CA ALA A 122 -12.90 7.26 1.89
C ALA A 122 -11.75 7.58 0.93
N ASP A 123 -11.96 7.39 -0.37
CA ASP A 123 -10.99 7.75 -1.42
C ASP A 123 -10.69 9.26 -1.45
N ASN A 124 -11.71 10.11 -1.33
CA ASN A 124 -11.52 11.55 -1.25
C ASN A 124 -10.73 11.99 0.00
N ILE A 125 -10.92 11.31 1.15
CA ILE A 125 -10.19 11.61 2.39
C ILE A 125 -8.76 11.06 2.32
N SER A 126 -8.54 9.89 1.73
CA SER A 126 -7.20 9.29 1.63
C SER A 126 -6.24 10.14 0.80
N ASN A 127 -6.76 10.84 -0.22
CA ASN A 127 -6.01 11.83 -0.99
C ASN A 127 -5.48 13.02 -0.16
N ARG A 128 -5.99 13.23 1.06
CA ARG A 128 -5.54 14.27 2.01
C ARG A 128 -4.50 13.79 3.01
N ILE A 129 -4.18 12.50 3.04
CA ILE A 129 -3.10 11.96 3.88
C ILE A 129 -1.78 12.50 3.32
N THR A 130 -1.08 13.32 4.10
CA THR A 130 0.15 13.98 3.65
C THR A 130 1.42 13.26 4.08
N ASP A 131 1.37 12.54 5.20
CA ASP A 131 2.49 11.77 5.71
C ASP A 131 2.63 10.44 4.95
N GLN A 132 3.86 10.10 4.56
CA GLN A 132 4.14 8.91 3.77
C GLN A 132 3.94 7.61 4.56
N ALA A 133 4.30 7.59 5.85
CA ALA A 133 4.10 6.40 6.68
C ALA A 133 2.61 6.10 6.82
N HIS A 134 1.78 7.13 7.03
CA HIS A 134 0.32 7.00 7.05
C HIS A 134 -0.24 6.51 5.70
N ARG A 135 0.29 6.97 4.56
CA ARG A 135 -0.13 6.44 3.24
C ARG A 135 0.16 4.96 3.09
N HIS A 136 1.33 4.49 3.53
CA HIS A 136 1.65 3.05 3.47
C HIS A 136 0.72 2.22 4.34
N ILE A 137 0.35 2.71 5.54
CA ILE A 137 -0.64 2.06 6.39
C ILE A 137 -1.99 2.01 5.69
N TYR A 138 -2.43 3.13 5.11
CA TYR A 138 -3.68 3.19 4.35
C TYR A 138 -3.70 2.19 3.19
N MET A 139 -2.63 2.09 2.40
CA MET A 139 -2.57 1.15 1.27
C MET A 139 -2.67 -0.30 1.73
N SER A 140 -1.98 -0.67 2.81
CA SER A 140 -2.07 -2.01 3.39
C SER A 140 -3.49 -2.35 3.86
N GLU A 141 -4.14 -1.42 4.58
CA GLU A 141 -5.53 -1.59 5.02
C GLU A 141 -6.49 -1.63 3.83
N HIS A 142 -6.28 -0.76 2.85
CA HIS A 142 -7.07 -0.72 1.63
C HIS A 142 -7.00 -2.05 0.86
N ASP A 143 -5.82 -2.66 0.76
CA ASP A 143 -5.64 -3.95 0.09
C ASP A 143 -6.30 -5.10 0.87
N TYR A 144 -6.19 -5.09 2.21
CA TYR A 144 -6.93 -6.02 3.07
C TYR A 144 -8.45 -5.91 2.83
N TRP A 145 -9.01 -4.71 2.89
CA TRP A 145 -10.44 -4.51 2.68
C TRP A 145 -10.86 -4.82 1.24
N ARG A 146 -10.03 -4.51 0.23
CA ARG A 146 -10.28 -4.93 -1.15
C ARG A 146 -10.48 -6.44 -1.23
N HIS A 147 -9.60 -7.22 -0.59
CA HIS A 147 -9.72 -8.67 -0.54
C HIS A 147 -11.01 -9.11 0.16
N GLN A 148 -11.35 -8.53 1.32
CA GLN A 148 -12.59 -8.83 2.04
C GLN A 148 -13.84 -8.54 1.19
N PHE A 149 -13.90 -7.39 0.51
CA PHE A 149 -14.98 -7.10 -0.45
C PHE A 149 -14.97 -8.10 -1.62
N GLY A 150 -13.80 -8.51 -2.09
CA GLY A 150 -13.67 -9.55 -3.10
C GLY A 150 -14.30 -10.87 -2.65
N GLU A 151 -13.99 -11.34 -1.44
CA GLU A 151 -14.57 -12.56 -0.86
C GLU A 151 -16.09 -12.44 -0.69
N LEU A 152 -16.56 -11.32 -0.15
CA LEU A 152 -17.99 -11.03 0.03
C LEU A 152 -18.76 -11.09 -1.30
N LEU A 153 -18.18 -10.56 -2.38
CA LEU A 153 -18.82 -10.54 -3.72
C LEU A 153 -18.68 -11.85 -4.50
N HIS A 154 -17.75 -12.73 -4.11
CA HIS A 154 -17.50 -14.04 -4.75
C HIS A 154 -17.96 -15.23 -3.91
N PHE A 155 -18.83 -14.99 -2.92
CA PHE A 155 -19.27 -16.01 -1.97
C PHE A 155 -19.80 -17.28 -2.66
N LYS A 156 -19.40 -18.46 -2.14
CA LYS A 156 -19.71 -19.81 -2.68
C LYS A 156 -19.28 -20.06 -4.14
N SER A 157 -18.21 -19.42 -4.61
CA SER A 157 -17.54 -19.62 -5.92
C SER A 157 -18.43 -19.45 -7.18
N ALA A 158 -19.71 -19.11 -7.01
CA ALA A 158 -20.66 -18.90 -8.09
C ALA A 158 -20.77 -17.42 -8.54
N GLY A 159 -20.25 -16.49 -7.73
CA GLY A 159 -20.44 -15.05 -7.93
C GLY A 159 -21.89 -14.61 -7.72
N ILE A 160 -22.10 -13.28 -7.65
CA ILE A 160 -23.44 -12.70 -7.60
C ILE A 160 -24.12 -12.87 -8.96
N TRP A 161 -25.30 -13.48 -8.95
CA TRP A 161 -26.08 -13.70 -10.17
C TRP A 161 -26.75 -12.40 -10.64
N SER A 162 -27.01 -12.27 -11.94
CA SER A 162 -27.53 -11.01 -12.51
C SER A 162 -28.91 -10.59 -11.99
N SER A 163 -29.84 -11.52 -11.75
CA SER A 163 -31.17 -11.21 -11.19
C SER A 163 -31.14 -10.70 -9.74
N PHE A 164 -30.00 -10.85 -9.03
CA PHE A 164 -29.79 -10.30 -7.70
C PHE A 164 -29.99 -8.79 -7.72
N PHE A 165 -29.45 -8.07 -8.70
CA PHE A 165 -29.54 -6.60 -8.73
C PHE A 165 -30.98 -6.06 -8.91
N CYS A 166 -31.93 -6.93 -9.22
CA CYS A 166 -33.36 -6.65 -9.31
C CYS A 166 -34.16 -7.13 -8.09
N GLY A 167 -33.55 -7.71 -7.05
CA GLY A 167 -34.29 -8.25 -5.90
C GLY A 167 -34.84 -9.67 -6.07
N MET A 168 -34.33 -10.43 -7.05
CA MET A 168 -34.87 -11.75 -7.39
C MET A 168 -33.87 -12.88 -7.12
N ASP A 169 -34.40 -14.08 -6.91
CA ASP A 169 -33.63 -15.31 -6.69
C ASP A 169 -32.82 -15.74 -7.93
N ARG A 170 -31.82 -16.60 -7.71
CA ARG A 170 -30.86 -17.12 -8.70
C ARG A 170 -31.52 -17.88 -9.86
N THR A 171 -32.72 -18.43 -9.64
CA THR A 171 -33.47 -19.18 -10.65
C THR A 171 -33.93 -18.34 -11.86
N TRP A 172 -33.86 -17.01 -11.75
CA TRP A 172 -34.36 -16.08 -12.76
C TRP A 172 -33.26 -15.57 -13.69
N SER A 173 -33.53 -15.54 -14.99
CA SER A 173 -32.74 -14.73 -15.92
C SER A 173 -32.94 -13.24 -15.64
N LEU A 174 -31.92 -12.40 -15.88
CA LEU A 174 -31.99 -10.95 -15.72
C LEU A 174 -33.22 -10.33 -16.40
N SER A 175 -33.48 -10.67 -17.66
CA SER A 175 -34.61 -10.11 -18.43
C SER A 175 -35.95 -10.42 -17.77
N ARG A 176 -36.14 -11.67 -17.30
CA ARG A 176 -37.37 -12.08 -16.61
C ARG A 176 -37.52 -11.40 -15.26
N ALA A 177 -36.43 -11.28 -14.50
CA ALA A 177 -36.42 -10.55 -13.24
C ALA A 177 -36.79 -9.06 -13.44
N ALA A 178 -36.24 -8.42 -14.47
CA ALA A 178 -36.55 -7.04 -14.81
C ALA A 178 -38.01 -6.85 -15.23
N ILE A 179 -38.58 -7.74 -16.05
CA ILE A 179 -39.99 -7.67 -16.45
C ILE A 179 -40.91 -7.82 -15.24
N CYS A 180 -40.73 -8.87 -14.43
CA CYS A 180 -41.62 -9.12 -13.30
C CYS A 180 -41.56 -8.02 -12.23
N THR A 181 -40.36 -7.49 -11.95
CA THR A 181 -40.23 -6.38 -11.01
C THR A 181 -40.77 -5.07 -11.57
N ALA A 182 -40.72 -4.85 -12.88
CA ALA A 182 -41.36 -3.70 -13.52
C ALA A 182 -42.89 -3.79 -13.49
N GLU A 183 -43.46 -4.98 -13.74
CA GLU A 183 -44.91 -5.22 -13.63
C GLU A 183 -45.43 -4.97 -12.20
N GLU A 184 -44.61 -5.24 -11.20
CA GLU A 184 -44.92 -4.97 -9.79
C GLU A 184 -44.63 -3.51 -9.35
N ASN A 185 -44.22 -2.62 -10.26
CA ASN A 185 -43.76 -1.26 -9.97
C ASN A 185 -42.58 -1.19 -8.97
N LYS A 186 -41.75 -2.22 -8.90
CA LYS A 186 -40.56 -2.30 -8.03
C LYS A 186 -39.27 -1.88 -8.73
N GLY A 187 -39.34 -1.21 -9.88
CA GLY A 187 -38.14 -0.73 -10.58
C GLY A 187 -37.25 0.21 -9.74
N GLU A 188 -37.85 0.94 -8.80
CA GLU A 188 -37.12 1.82 -7.89
C GLU A 188 -36.24 1.08 -6.87
N THR A 189 -36.49 -0.21 -6.64
CA THR A 189 -35.68 -1.04 -5.72
C THR A 189 -34.45 -1.63 -6.40
N TRP A 190 -34.28 -1.43 -7.71
CA TRP A 190 -33.10 -1.92 -8.43
C TRP A 190 -31.84 -1.20 -7.98
N ILE A 191 -30.77 -1.97 -7.79
CA ILE A 191 -29.47 -1.42 -7.40
C ILE A 191 -28.91 -0.61 -8.59
N PRO A 192 -28.60 0.68 -8.42
CA PRO A 192 -28.06 1.50 -9.49
C PRO A 192 -26.72 0.96 -9.99
N GLY A 193 -26.54 0.86 -11.31
CA GLY A 193 -25.29 0.39 -11.92
C GLY A 193 -24.04 1.18 -11.48
N ALA A 194 -24.19 2.48 -11.17
CA ALA A 194 -23.10 3.30 -10.64
C ALA A 194 -22.62 2.82 -9.25
N ALA A 195 -23.54 2.41 -8.37
CA ALA A 195 -23.20 1.88 -7.05
C ALA A 195 -22.47 0.54 -7.20
N VAL A 196 -22.99 -0.35 -8.05
CA VAL A 196 -22.34 -1.63 -8.41
C VAL A 196 -20.93 -1.38 -8.93
N SER A 197 -20.76 -0.45 -9.88
CA SER A 197 -19.46 -0.15 -10.46
C SER A 197 -18.44 0.34 -9.44
N VAL A 198 -18.83 1.16 -8.45
CA VAL A 198 -17.91 1.64 -7.41
C VAL A 198 -17.46 0.48 -6.52
N VAL A 199 -18.39 -0.34 -6.05
CA VAL A 199 -18.11 -1.47 -5.17
C VAL A 199 -17.23 -2.50 -5.87
N TYR A 200 -17.55 -2.88 -7.11
CA TYR A 200 -16.73 -3.82 -7.89
C TYR A 200 -15.37 -3.24 -8.29
N ARG A 201 -15.27 -1.94 -8.57
CA ARG A 201 -13.97 -1.32 -8.84
C ARG A 201 -13.09 -1.32 -7.59
N PHE A 202 -13.69 -1.12 -6.42
CA PHE A 202 -12.96 -1.18 -5.15
C PHE A 202 -12.41 -2.59 -4.89
N SER A 203 -13.20 -3.64 -5.15
CA SER A 203 -12.82 -5.04 -4.91
C SER A 203 -11.77 -5.62 -5.87
N ILE A 204 -11.53 -4.96 -7.00
CA ILE A 204 -10.56 -5.40 -8.01
C ILE A 204 -9.26 -4.60 -7.89
N TYR A 205 -8.12 -5.28 -8.06
CA TYR A 205 -6.82 -4.61 -8.12
C TYR A 205 -6.71 -3.76 -9.40
N PRO A 206 -6.28 -2.49 -9.32
CA PRO A 206 -6.02 -1.67 -10.48
C PRO A 206 -5.00 -2.31 -11.44
N ARG A 207 -5.11 -2.05 -12.75
CA ARG A 207 -4.18 -2.59 -13.75
C ARG A 207 -2.71 -2.20 -13.51
N HIS A 208 -2.49 -1.06 -12.86
CA HIS A 208 -1.17 -0.52 -12.52
C HIS A 208 -0.82 -0.72 -11.05
N TYR A 209 -1.48 -1.65 -10.36
CA TYR A 209 -1.13 -1.99 -8.98
C TYR A 209 0.24 -2.68 -8.95
N GLU A 210 1.20 -2.05 -8.28
CA GLU A 210 2.49 -2.64 -7.99
C GLU A 210 2.35 -3.59 -6.81
N ASP A 211 2.33 -4.89 -7.11
CA ASP A 211 2.34 -5.91 -6.07
C ASP A 211 3.65 -5.82 -5.26
N PRO A 212 3.60 -5.50 -3.95
CA PRO A 212 4.80 -5.37 -3.13
C PRO A 212 5.60 -6.67 -3.09
N LEU A 213 4.97 -7.82 -3.32
CA LEU A 213 5.64 -9.12 -3.36
C LEU A 213 6.49 -9.31 -4.63
N ARG A 214 6.25 -8.57 -5.71
CA ARG A 214 7.13 -8.62 -6.91
C ARG A 214 8.55 -8.12 -6.61
N SER A 215 8.67 -7.19 -5.67
CA SER A 215 9.98 -6.67 -5.22
C SER A 215 10.64 -7.58 -4.17
N SER A 216 9.93 -8.58 -3.66
CA SER A 216 10.50 -9.48 -2.66
C SER A 216 11.57 -10.36 -3.31
N ARG A 217 12.75 -10.42 -2.68
CA ARG A 217 13.84 -11.28 -3.13
C ARG A 217 13.44 -12.75 -3.02
N SER A 218 13.89 -13.56 -3.96
CA SER A 218 13.83 -15.03 -3.81
C SER A 218 14.64 -15.47 -2.59
N LEU A 219 14.32 -16.66 -2.08
CA LEU A 219 15.03 -17.23 -0.93
C LEU A 219 16.51 -17.41 -1.26
N ASN A 220 17.37 -16.84 -0.41
CA ASN A 220 18.81 -17.11 -0.48
C ASN A 220 19.15 -18.53 0.01
N SER A 221 20.36 -19.01 -0.27
CA SER A 221 20.81 -20.36 0.11
C SER A 221 20.63 -20.65 1.60
N TRP A 222 21.03 -19.72 2.47
CA TRP A 222 20.89 -19.89 3.91
C TRP A 222 19.42 -20.01 4.36
N GLU A 223 18.49 -19.25 3.76
CA GLU A 223 17.05 -19.39 4.03
C GLU A 223 16.54 -20.76 3.57
N ARG A 224 17.03 -21.30 2.45
CA ARG A 224 16.69 -22.65 1.97
C ARG A 224 17.23 -23.74 2.90
N ASP A 225 18.48 -23.63 3.31
CA ASP A 225 19.11 -24.57 4.25
C ASP A 225 18.35 -24.60 5.59
N LYS A 226 17.91 -23.43 6.06
CA LYS A 226 17.09 -23.32 7.27
C LYS A 226 15.73 -23.98 7.11
N LEU A 227 15.05 -23.83 5.97
CA LEU A 227 13.77 -24.50 5.72
C LEU A 227 13.93 -26.02 5.64
N SER A 228 15.02 -26.51 5.02
CA SER A 228 15.34 -27.94 4.97
C SER A 228 15.61 -28.50 6.38
N ALA A 229 16.37 -27.78 7.20
CA ALA A 229 16.60 -28.16 8.60
C ALA A 229 15.34 -28.15 9.47
N MET A 230 14.28 -27.42 9.05
CA MET A 230 12.97 -27.41 9.69
C MET A 230 11.99 -28.44 9.10
N GLU A 231 12.49 -29.36 8.26
CA GLU A 231 11.70 -30.40 7.58
C GLU A 231 10.54 -29.82 6.75
N GLN A 232 10.75 -28.64 6.16
CA GLN A 232 9.77 -27.95 5.30
C GLN A 232 10.01 -28.23 3.81
N ASP A 233 10.27 -29.48 3.44
CA ASP A 233 10.67 -29.87 2.08
C ASP A 233 9.60 -29.52 1.03
N GLY A 234 8.32 -29.64 1.37
CA GLY A 234 7.22 -29.27 0.47
C GLY A 234 7.21 -27.78 0.09
N VAL A 235 7.69 -26.89 0.97
CA VAL A 235 7.82 -25.45 0.66
C VAL A 235 8.98 -25.23 -0.32
N LEU A 236 10.10 -25.95 -0.11
CA LEU A 236 11.27 -25.87 -0.99
C LEU A 236 10.97 -26.40 -2.39
N GLU A 237 10.31 -27.56 -2.48
CA GLU A 237 9.85 -28.14 -3.74
C GLU A 237 8.91 -27.20 -4.48
N TYR A 238 7.96 -26.59 -3.77
CA TYR A 238 7.04 -25.62 -4.36
C TYR A 238 7.75 -24.36 -4.87
N ILE A 239 8.71 -23.82 -4.11
CA ILE A 239 9.49 -22.65 -4.55
C ILE A 239 10.34 -23.00 -5.77
N ALA A 240 11.04 -24.13 -5.76
CA ALA A 240 11.80 -24.61 -6.90
C ALA A 240 10.91 -24.85 -8.14
N PHE A 241 9.71 -25.38 -7.93
CA PHE A 241 8.70 -25.50 -8.98
C PHE A 241 8.29 -24.12 -9.52
N ARG A 242 7.99 -23.14 -8.65
CA ARG A 242 7.58 -21.79 -9.07
C ARG A 242 8.68 -20.98 -9.76
N GLU A 243 9.94 -21.32 -9.56
CA GLU A 243 11.08 -20.75 -10.30
C GLU A 243 11.06 -21.16 -11.78
N HIS A 244 10.55 -22.36 -12.09
CA HIS A 244 10.59 -22.93 -13.44
C HIS A 244 9.22 -23.01 -14.11
N PHE A 245 8.12 -22.87 -13.36
CA PHE A 245 6.77 -23.11 -13.86
C PHE A 245 5.82 -21.95 -13.55
N MET A 246 5.10 -21.48 -14.57
CA MET A 246 4.01 -20.52 -14.43
C MET A 246 2.69 -21.11 -14.92
N CYS A 247 1.57 -20.72 -14.30
CA CYS A 247 0.24 -21.14 -14.74
C CYS A 247 -0.45 -19.94 -15.42
N VAL A 248 -0.92 -20.14 -16.66
CA VAL A 248 -1.71 -19.15 -17.39
C VAL A 248 -2.92 -19.89 -17.96
N ASP A 249 -4.12 -19.42 -17.63
CA ASP A 249 -5.38 -19.96 -18.15
C ASP A 249 -5.49 -21.50 -18.06
N LYS A 250 -5.27 -22.04 -16.86
CA LYS A 250 -5.31 -23.48 -16.54
C LYS A 250 -4.26 -24.35 -17.24
N LYS A 251 -3.28 -23.74 -17.93
CA LYS A 251 -2.14 -24.44 -18.52
C LYS A 251 -0.86 -24.08 -17.77
N VAL A 252 -0.02 -25.08 -17.54
CA VAL A 252 1.30 -24.90 -16.92
C VAL A 252 2.34 -24.75 -18.03
N TYR A 253 3.11 -23.67 -17.98
CA TYR A 253 4.19 -23.36 -18.90
C TYR A 253 5.52 -23.41 -18.16
N TYR A 254 6.53 -23.95 -18.81
CA TYR A 254 7.91 -23.86 -18.34
C TYR A 254 8.45 -22.46 -18.66
N LEU A 255 8.92 -21.74 -17.64
CA LEU A 255 9.66 -20.49 -17.77
C LEU A 255 11.03 -20.85 -18.34
N HIS A 256 11.16 -20.88 -19.66
CA HIS A 256 12.47 -21.03 -20.29
C HIS A 256 13.29 -19.80 -19.88
N GLU A 257 14.40 -20.00 -19.16
CA GLU A 257 15.34 -18.93 -18.84
C GLU A 257 15.69 -18.23 -20.16
N THR A 258 15.20 -17.00 -20.32
CA THR A 258 15.61 -16.13 -21.41
C THR A 258 16.96 -15.53 -21.00
N SER A 259 17.93 -16.40 -20.73
CA SER A 259 19.32 -16.00 -20.73
C SER A 259 19.67 -15.72 -22.18
N ALA A 260 19.89 -14.45 -22.48
CA ALA A 260 20.62 -14.05 -23.66
C ALA A 260 21.87 -14.95 -23.82
N GLU A 261 22.12 -15.41 -25.05
CA GLU A 261 23.16 -16.39 -25.43
C GLU A 261 22.91 -17.85 -25.02
N MET A 262 21.78 -18.45 -25.44
CA MET A 262 21.76 -19.89 -25.69
C MET A 262 21.62 -20.13 -27.19
N ASP A 263 22.76 -20.44 -27.81
CA ASP A 263 22.94 -20.89 -29.18
C ASP A 263 21.79 -21.81 -29.61
N THR A 264 20.94 -21.32 -30.51
CA THR A 264 19.71 -21.98 -30.95
C THR A 264 19.99 -23.37 -31.53
N SER A 265 21.22 -23.65 -31.96
CA SER A 265 21.67 -24.97 -32.42
C SER A 265 21.63 -26.05 -31.33
N LYS A 266 21.92 -25.71 -30.07
CA LYS A 266 21.90 -26.67 -28.94
C LYS A 266 20.50 -26.96 -28.43
N ILE A 267 19.55 -26.04 -28.62
CA ILE A 267 18.15 -26.23 -28.23
C ILE A 267 17.47 -27.22 -29.18
N GLU A 268 17.70 -27.09 -30.49
CA GLU A 268 17.17 -28.04 -31.48
C GLU A 268 17.73 -29.46 -31.28
N GLU A 269 18.97 -29.61 -30.84
CA GLU A 269 19.56 -30.92 -30.53
C GLU A 269 18.95 -31.54 -29.25
N LYS A 270 18.68 -30.72 -28.23
CA LYS A 270 18.11 -31.20 -26.96
C LYS A 270 16.62 -31.54 -27.06
N ILE A 271 15.84 -30.78 -27.85
CA ILE A 271 14.43 -31.10 -28.14
C ILE A 271 14.33 -32.40 -28.94
N ARG A 272 15.22 -32.61 -29.92
CA ARG A 272 15.27 -33.85 -30.70
C ARG A 272 15.53 -35.08 -29.81
N ASN A 273 16.42 -34.94 -28.82
CA ASN A 273 16.74 -36.03 -27.89
C ASN A 273 15.66 -36.27 -26.81
N HIS A 274 14.81 -35.29 -26.46
CA HIS A 274 13.72 -35.50 -25.48
C HIS A 274 12.41 -35.97 -26.12
N HIS A 275 12.19 -35.70 -27.41
CA HIS A 275 11.00 -36.20 -28.10
C HIS A 275 11.00 -37.73 -28.26
N ASP A 276 12.18 -38.37 -28.29
CA ASP A 276 12.31 -39.84 -28.33
C ASP A 276 12.04 -40.53 -26.98
N VAL A 277 12.08 -39.78 -25.87
CA VAL A 277 11.85 -40.34 -24.53
C VAL A 277 10.37 -40.33 -24.16
N LEU A 278 9.59 -39.37 -24.65
CA LEU A 278 8.15 -39.24 -24.34
C LEU A 278 7.22 -40.06 -25.24
N ILE A 279 7.73 -40.75 -26.27
CA ILE A 279 6.95 -41.67 -27.12
C ILE A 279 7.10 -43.14 -26.68
N ARG A 280 7.87 -43.41 -25.61
CA ARG A 280 7.97 -44.73 -24.98
C ARG A 280 7.50 -44.73 -23.53
N VAL A 281 6.26 -44.31 -23.28
CA VAL A 281 5.46 -44.70 -22.10
C VAL A 281 4.01 -44.85 -22.53
#